data_AF-A0A7J6FP01-F1
#
_entry.id   AF-A0A7J6FP01-F1
#
_cell.length_a   1.000
_cell.length_b   1.000
_cell.length_c   1.000
_cell.angle_alpha   90.00
_cell.angle_beta   90.00
_cell.angle_gamma   90.00
#
_symmetry.space_group_name_H-M   'P 1'
#
loop_
_entity.id
_entity.type
_entity.pdbx_description
1 polymer ?
#
loop_
_entity_poly.entity_id
_entity_poly.type
_entity_poly.pdbx_seq_one_letter_code
_entity_poly.pdbx_strand_id
1 'polypeptide(L)' 'MCIFHEGLGGFAVVTKCNNNLDKAPYTIKKVSILEGVEDFDFKYCIREDKFLASLDHPNIIRYYSFWVEKKMK' A
#
# COMPACT_ATOMS: atom_id res chain seq x y z
N MET A 1 1.24 -0.06 -2.74
CA MET A 1 1.08 -1.47 -3.12
C MET A 1 2.49 -2.07 -3.07
N CYS A 2 2.62 -3.34 -2.69
CA CYS A 2 3.88 -4.08 -2.80
C CYS A 2 3.53 -5.26 -3.69
N ILE A 3 3.89 -5.19 -4.96
CA ILE A 3 3.68 -6.29 -5.89
C ILE A 3 4.86 -7.24 -5.70
N PHE A 4 4.61 -8.36 -5.04
CA PHE A 4 5.50 -9.51 -5.11
C PHE A 4 5.32 -10.15 -6.49
N HIS A 5 6.40 -10.22 -7.26
CA HIS A 5 6.41 -11.01 -8.49
C HIS A 5 6.99 -12.40 -8.18
N GLU A 6 6.25 -13.40 -8.63
CA GLU A 6 6.57 -14.84 -8.69
C GLU A 6 6.40 -15.65 -7.38
N GLY A 7 5.22 -16.28 -7.27
CA GLY A 7 4.93 -17.36 -6.32
C GLY A 7 3.91 -16.98 -5.24
N LEU A 8 2.67 -17.49 -5.39
CA LEU A 8 1.54 -17.43 -4.43
C LEU A 8 0.87 -16.05 -4.32
N GLY A 9 -0.34 -15.95 -4.89
CA GLY A 9 -1.05 -14.70 -5.18
C GLY A 9 -1.27 -13.74 -4.01
N GLY A 10 -1.23 -12.45 -4.32
CA GLY A 10 -1.35 -11.34 -3.37
C GLY A 10 -2.75 -11.16 -2.80
N PHE A 11 -2.97 -11.67 -1.59
CA PHE A 11 -4.17 -11.42 -0.79
C PHE A 11 -4.07 -10.07 -0.08
N ALA A 12 -4.12 -8.98 -0.84
CA ALA A 12 -4.26 -7.66 -0.24
C ALA A 12 -5.70 -7.46 0.26
N VAL A 13 -5.86 -7.07 1.52
CA VAL A 13 -7.19 -6.73 2.06
C VAL A 13 -7.48 -5.28 1.72
N VAL A 14 -8.59 -5.05 1.03
CA VAL A 14 -9.03 -3.71 0.64
C VAL A 14 -10.23 -3.32 1.51
N THR A 15 -10.17 -2.15 2.13
CA THR A 15 -11.25 -1.67 3.01
C THR A 15 -11.55 -0.20 2.72
N LYS A 16 -12.84 0.14 2.65
CA LYS A 16 -13.30 1.53 2.57
C LYS A 16 -13.26 2.16 3.96
N CYS A 17 -12.74 3.37 4.05
CA CYS A 17 -12.72 4.16 5.28
C CYS A 17 -13.01 5.63 4.98
N ASN A 18 -13.19 6.44 6.01
CA ASN A 18 -13.17 7.89 5.89
C ASN A 18 -11.86 8.40 6.48
N ASN A 19 -11.16 9.28 5.75
CA ASN A 19 -9.99 9.95 6.31
C ASN A 19 -10.46 10.98 7.34
N ASN A 20 -9.87 10.95 8.53
CA ASN A 20 -10.30 11.81 9.63
C ASN A 20 -9.99 13.29 9.41
N LEU A 21 -9.00 13.61 8.58
CA LEU A 21 -8.54 14.98 8.34
C LEU A 21 -9.44 15.74 7.37
N ASP A 22 -9.81 15.12 6.25
CA ASP A 22 -10.61 15.74 5.19
C ASP A 22 -12.06 15.22 5.13
N LYS A 23 -12.40 14.22 5.97
CA LYS A 23 -13.70 13.52 6.01
C LYS A 23 -14.10 12.80 4.72
N ALA A 24 -13.23 12.74 3.73
CA ALA A 24 -13.52 12.11 2.44
C ALA A 24 -13.41 10.58 2.53
N PRO A 25 -14.15 9.84 1.69
CA PRO A 25 -14.03 8.39 1.60
C PRO A 25 -12.74 8.00 0.87
N TYR A 26 -12.00 7.08 1.47
CA TYR A 26 -10.79 6.48 0.93
C TYR A 26 -10.90 4.97 0.91
N THR A 27 -9.98 4.35 0.20
CA THR A 27 -9.78 2.90 0.21
C THR A 27 -8.35 2.61 0.64
N ILE A 28 -8.20 1.76 1.64
CA ILE A 28 -6.91 1.29 2.15
C ILE A 28 -6.68 -0.12 1.60
N LYS A 29 -5.52 -0.32 0.96
CA LYS A 29 -5.05 -1.63 0.51
C LYS A 29 -3.94 -2.11 1.45
N LYS A 30 -4.24 -3.10 2.28
CA LYS A 30 -3.32 -3.70 3.26
C LYS A 30 -2.60 -4.90 2.64
N VAL A 31 -1.29 -4.98 2.81
CA VAL A 31 -0.45 -6.10 2.37
C VAL A 31 0.35 -6.60 3.56
N SER A 32 0.39 -7.92 3.76
CA SER A 32 1.22 -8.52 4.80
C SER A 32 2.65 -8.63 4.32
N ILE A 33 3.59 -8.13 5.09
CA ILE A 33 5.03 -8.31 4.88
C ILE A 33 5.44 -9.56 5.65
N LEU A 34 6.18 -10.47 5.01
CA LEU A 34 6.65 -11.70 5.66
C LEU A 34 7.81 -11.37 6.61
N GLU A 35 7.85 -12.04 7.76
CA GLU A 35 8.95 -11.87 8.71
C GLU A 35 10.28 -12.31 8.07
N GLY A 36 11.35 -11.52 8.29
CA GLY A 36 12.70 -11.82 7.81
C GLY A 36 13.04 -11.31 6.39
N VAL A 37 12.07 -10.76 5.65
CA VAL A 37 12.29 -10.11 4.33
C VAL A 37 11.94 -8.61 4.34
N GLU A 38 11.70 -8.06 5.54
CA GLU A 38 11.17 -6.71 5.79
C GLU A 38 11.92 -5.61 5.04
N ASP A 39 13.26 -5.62 5.07
CA ASP A 39 14.08 -4.56 4.44
C ASP A 39 14.00 -4.57 2.92
N PHE A 40 13.93 -5.75 2.30
CA PHE A 40 13.80 -5.87 0.86
C PHE A 40 12.40 -5.41 0.47
N ASP A 41 11.37 -6.02 1.06
CA ASP A 41 9.98 -5.72 0.74
C ASP A 41 9.65 -4.24 0.95
N PHE A 42 10.12 -3.65 2.04
CA PHE A 42 9.90 -2.24 2.34
C PHE A 42 10.48 -1.31 1.26
N LYS A 43 11.68 -1.60 0.75
CA LYS A 43 12.28 -0.79 -0.34
C LYS A 43 11.47 -0.89 -1.63
N TYR A 44 10.95 -2.07 -1.96
CA TYR A 44 10.07 -2.24 -3.12
C TYR A 44 8.74 -1.51 -2.93
N CYS A 45 8.12 -1.66 -1.75
CA CYS A 45 6.90 -0.96 -1.38
C CYS A 45 7.06 0.57 -1.52
N ILE A 46 8.13 1.14 -0.97
CA ILE A 46 8.39 2.58 -1.07
C ILE A 46 8.59 3.02 -2.52
N ARG A 47 9.35 2.26 -3.31
CA ARG A 47 9.61 2.61 -4.72
C ARG A 47 8.31 2.63 -5.51
N GLU A 48 7.49 1.61 -5.32
CA GLU A 48 6.20 1.48 -5.97
C GLU A 48 5.23 2.56 -5.51
N ASP A 49 5.18 2.86 -4.22
CA ASP A 49 4.35 3.92 -3.68
C ASP A 49 4.72 5.30 -4.24
N LYS A 50 6.01 5.62 -4.29
CA LYS A 50 6.50 6.86 -4.91
C LYS A 50 6.09 6.98 -6.37
N PHE A 51 6.15 5.87 -7.11
CA PHE A 51 5.70 5.84 -8.50
C PHE A 51 4.19 6.05 -8.60
N LEU A 52 3.39 5.39 -7.78
CA LEU A 52 1.93 5.51 -7.82
C LEU A 52 1.45 6.89 -7.34
N ALA A 53 2.11 7.48 -6.34
CA ALA A 53 1.80 8.81 -5.82
C ALA A 53 2.14 9.93 -6.82
N SER A 54 3.08 9.68 -7.75
CA SER A 54 3.39 10.63 -8.82
C SER A 54 2.40 10.57 -9.99
N LEU A 55 1.55 9.55 -10.08
CA LEU A 55 0.51 9.48 -11.10
C LEU A 55 -0.63 10.45 -10.77
N ASP A 56 -0.88 11.38 -11.68
CA ASP A 56 -2.00 12.31 -11.63
C ASP A 56 -2.68 12.33 -13.01
N HIS A 57 -3.70 11.48 -13.16
CA HIS A 57 -4.42 11.30 -14.41
C HIS A 57 -5.88 10.94 -14.12
N PRO A 58 -6.87 11.48 -14.84
CA PRO A 58 -8.30 11.28 -14.57
C PRO A 58 -8.76 9.80 -14.63
N ASN A 59 -8.00 8.93 -15.29
CA ASN A 59 -8.29 7.50 -15.40
C ASN A 59 -7.42 6.61 -14.50
N ILE A 60 -6.62 7.19 -13.60
CA ILE A 60 -5.77 6.45 -12.67
C ILE A 60 -6.18 6.84 -11.24
N ILE A 61 -6.40 5.84 -10.40
CA ILE A 61 -6.72 6.08 -8.98
C ILE A 61 -5.47 6.64 -8.30
N ARG A 62 -5.60 7.85 -7.75
CA ARG A 62 -4.51 8.53 -7.05
C ARG A 62 -4.21 7.85 -5.72
N TYR A 63 -2.93 7.62 -5.47
CA TYR A 63 -2.41 7.15 -4.18
C TYR A 63 -2.00 8.36 -3.35
N TYR A 64 -2.66 8.54 -2.21
CA TYR A 64 -2.46 9.72 -1.36
C TYR A 64 -1.43 9.51 -0.26
N SER A 65 -1.33 8.30 0.29
CA SER A 65 -0.48 8.01 1.43
C SER A 65 -0.16 6.52 1.52
N PHE A 66 1.00 6.24 2.09
CA PHE A 66 1.49 4.91 2.44
C PHE A 66 2.18 4.95 3.79
N TRP A 67 2.02 3.88 4.54
CA TRP A 67 2.69 3.66 5.82
C TRP A 67 2.84 2.16 6.06
N VAL A 68 3.73 1.82 6.99
CA VAL A 68 3.93 0.44 7.46
C VAL A 68 3.58 0.37 8.92
N GLU A 69 2.78 -0.63 9.28
CA GLU A 69 2.38 -0.91 10.65
C GLU A 69 3.18 -2.11 11.14
N LYS A 70 3.90 -1.94 12.26
CA LYS A 70 4.50 -3.08 12.96
C LYS A 70 3.39 -3.80 13.72
N LYS A 71 3.23 -5.10 13.52
CA LYS A 71 2.36 -5.90 14.40
C LYS A 71 2.91 -5.79 15.81
N MET A 72 2.14 -5.18 16.71
CA MET A 72 2.43 -5.25 18.14
C MET A 72 2.20 -6.70 18.56
N LYS A 73 3.17 -7.27 19.29
CA LYS A 73 3.04 -8.60 19.89
C LYS A 73 1.97 -8.60 20.97
#